data_AF-A0A8J8AI70-F1
#
_entry.id   AF-A0A8J8AI70-F1
#
_cell.length_a   1.000
_cell.length_b   1.000
_cell.length_c   1.000
_cell.angle_alpha   90.00
_cell.angle_beta   90.00
_cell.angle_gamma   90.00
#
_symmetry.space_group_name_H-M   'P 1'
#
loop_
_entity.id
_entity.type
_entity.pdbx_description
1 polymer ?
#
loop_
_entity_poly.entity_id
_entity_poly.type
_entity_poly.pdbx_seq_one_letter_code
_entity_poly.pdbx_strand_id
1 'polypeptide(L)'
;MKRWTFVLPFIYFLFLFALAFMDFPRQINRQWMWVQIGGLIFMIVLGGYLDGSIPEGELTAIGAFTLLWLALAFIINIRREYFTLLGLIIELALVVLIEKILLTS
;
A
#
# COMPACT_ATOMS: atom_id res chain seq x y z
N MET A 1 17.67 -15.64 11.26
CA MET A 1 17.28 -14.40 10.58
C MET A 1 15.98 -14.66 9.86
N LYS A 2 14.88 -14.08 10.34
CA LYS A 2 13.63 -14.07 9.58
C LYS A 2 13.84 -13.13 8.37
N ARG A 3 13.35 -13.50 7.19
CA ARG A 3 13.53 -12.75 5.93
C ARG A 3 12.18 -12.44 5.28
N TRP A 4 11.16 -12.23 6.09
CA TRP A 4 9.79 -11.98 5.63
C TRP A 4 9.70 -10.70 4.79
N THR A 5 10.55 -9.72 5.06
CA THR A 5 10.72 -8.48 4.25
C THR A 5 11.02 -8.78 2.78
N PHE A 6 11.65 -9.92 2.47
CA PHE A 6 11.92 -10.35 1.09
C PHE A 6 10.94 -11.41 0.60
N VAL A 7 10.50 -12.30 1.48
CA VAL A 7 9.62 -13.42 1.14
C VAL A 7 8.22 -12.92 0.77
N LEU A 8 7.64 -11.98 1.52
CA LEU A 8 6.28 -11.50 1.25
C LEU A 8 6.16 -10.73 -0.07
N PRO A 9 7.06 -9.76 -0.39
CA PRO A 9 7.06 -9.11 -1.70
C PRO A 9 7.24 -10.11 -2.85
N PHE A 10 8.07 -11.13 -2.65
CA PHE A 10 8.29 -12.16 -3.66
C PHE A 10 7.05 -13.04 -3.90
N ILE A 11 6.36 -13.48 -2.83
CA ILE A 11 5.10 -14.21 -2.93
C ILE A 11 4.04 -13.34 -3.63
N TYR A 12 3.97 -12.07 -3.27
CA TYR A 12 3.05 -11.12 -3.89
C TYR A 12 3.34 -10.92 -5.38
N PHE A 13 4.61 -10.82 -5.76
CA PHE A 13 5.02 -10.78 -7.16
C PHE A 13 4.61 -12.05 -7.91
N LEU A 14 4.83 -13.24 -7.34
CA LEU A 14 4.42 -14.51 -7.97
C LEU A 14 2.89 -14.57 -8.18
N PHE A 15 2.12 -14.08 -7.21
CA PHE A 15 0.67 -13.99 -7.32
C PHE A 15 0.24 -13.05 -8.45
N LEU A 16 0.80 -11.84 -8.51
CA LEU A 16 0.55 -10.88 -9.59
C LEU A 16 0.98 -11.43 -10.96
N PHE A 17 2.11 -12.14 -11.00
CA PHE A 17 2.60 -12.80 -12.20
C PHE A 17 1.63 -13.90 -12.66
N ALA A 18 1.15 -14.76 -11.77
CA ALA A 18 0.17 -15.79 -12.10
C ALA A 18 -1.15 -15.20 -12.63
N LEU A 19 -1.65 -14.14 -12.00
CA LEU A 19 -2.82 -13.40 -12.48
C LEU A 19 -2.61 -12.83 -13.90
N ALA A 20 -1.37 -12.48 -14.25
CA ALA A 20 -1.02 -12.01 -15.58
C ALA A 20 -1.06 -13.12 -16.66
N PHE A 21 -1.15 -14.40 -16.31
CA PHE A 21 -1.38 -15.50 -17.28
C PHE A 21 -2.83 -15.93 -17.38
N MET A 22 -3.65 -15.60 -16.38
CA MET A 22 -5.10 -15.76 -16.49
C MET A 22 -5.64 -14.73 -17.50
N ASP A 23 -6.78 -14.99 -18.16
CA ASP A 23 -7.51 -14.05 -19.02
C ASP A 23 -8.15 -12.91 -18.21
N PHE A 24 -7.40 -12.38 -17.25
CA PHE A 24 -7.76 -11.18 -16.53
C PHE A 24 -7.73 -10.01 -17.52
N PRO A 25 -8.66 -9.05 -17.44
CA PRO A 25 -8.67 -7.89 -18.34
C PRO A 25 -7.40 -7.04 -18.14
N ARG A 26 -6.36 -7.34 -18.92
CA ARG A 26 -5.02 -6.74 -18.92
C ARG A 26 -4.97 -5.37 -19.57
N GLN A 27 -6.07 -4.61 -19.57
CA GLN A 27 -5.89 -3.19 -19.81
C GLN A 27 -4.99 -2.71 -18.68
N ILE A 28 -3.80 -2.19 -19.02
CA ILE A 28 -2.91 -1.48 -18.10
C ILE A 28 -3.67 -0.22 -17.68
N ASN A 29 -4.66 -0.44 -16.83
CA ASN A 29 -5.47 0.59 -16.25
C ASN A 29 -4.72 1.05 -15.03
N ARG A 30 -4.78 2.36 -14.82
CA ARG A 30 -4.15 3.08 -13.71
C ARG A 30 -4.38 2.36 -12.37
N GLN A 31 -5.58 1.83 -12.15
CA GLN A 31 -5.94 1.01 -10.98
C GLN A 31 -5.02 -0.20 -10.78
N TRP A 32 -4.65 -0.89 -11.85
CA TRP A 32 -3.79 -2.06 -11.79
C TRP A 32 -2.36 -1.71 -11.38
N MET A 33 -1.84 -0.59 -11.90
CA MET A 33 -0.54 -0.06 -11.48
C MET A 33 -0.54 0.32 -10.00
N TRP A 34 -1.63 0.92 -9.51
CA TRP A 34 -1.78 1.27 -8.09
C TRP A 34 -1.90 0.04 -7.18
N VAL A 35 -2.60 -1.01 -7.60
CA VAL A 35 -2.66 -2.28 -6.87
C VAL A 35 -1.26 -2.88 -6.72
N GLN A 36 -0.47 -2.90 -7.79
CA GLN A 36 0.90 -3.42 -7.76
C GLN A 36 1.80 -2.63 -6.80
N ILE A 37 1.80 -1.29 -6.89
CA ILE A 37 2.65 -0.44 -6.05
C ILE A 37 2.22 -0.50 -4.58
N GLY A 38 0.92 -0.29 -4.30
CA GLY A 38 0.39 -0.29 -2.95
C GLY A 38 0.54 -1.65 -2.27
N GLY A 39 0.24 -2.73 -2.98
CA GLY A 39 0.42 -4.09 -2.46
C GLY A 39 1.88 -4.44 -2.21
N LEU A 40 2.81 -3.99 -3.07
CA LEU A 40 4.24 -4.22 -2.86
C LEU A 40 4.75 -3.51 -1.60
N ILE A 41 4.43 -2.22 -1.45
CA ILE A 41 4.82 -1.42 -0.27
C ILE A 41 4.26 -2.06 1.01
N PHE A 42 2.98 -2.44 1.00
CA PHE A 42 2.36 -3.10 2.15
C PHE A 42 3.03 -4.42 2.51
N MET A 43 3.39 -5.24 1.52
CA MET A 43 4.05 -6.53 1.75
C MET A 43 5.48 -6.39 2.28
N ILE A 44 6.20 -5.36 1.87
CA ILE A 44 7.54 -5.03 2.43
C ILE A 44 7.39 -4.66 3.91
N VAL A 45 6.43 -3.80 4.24
CA VAL A 45 6.21 -3.30 5.60
C VAL A 45 5.71 -4.41 6.52
N LEU A 46 4.77 -5.22 6.05
CA LEU A 46 4.30 -6.40 6.77
C LEU A 46 5.46 -7.39 7.01
N GLY A 47 6.32 -7.57 6.01
CA GLY A 47 7.52 -8.41 6.14
C GLY A 47 8.50 -7.86 7.17
N GLY A 48 8.72 -6.55 7.18
CA GLY A 48 9.56 -5.88 8.18
C GLY A 48 8.98 -5.97 9.59
N TYR A 49 7.66 -5.90 9.73
CA TYR A 49 7.00 -6.13 11.01
C TYR A 49 7.20 -7.57 11.51
N LEU A 50 7.02 -8.57 10.64
CA LEU A 50 7.24 -9.98 10.97
C LEU A 50 8.71 -10.32 11.27
N ASP A 51 9.64 -9.57 10.67
CA ASP A 51 11.07 -9.63 10.95
C ASP A 51 11.44 -8.88 12.25
N GLY A 52 10.53 -8.10 12.82
CA GLY A 52 10.72 -7.30 14.04
C GLY A 52 11.48 -5.99 13.82
N SER A 53 11.68 -5.57 12.56
CA SER A 53 12.40 -4.34 12.21
C SER A 53 11.50 -3.11 12.09
N ILE A 54 10.18 -3.30 11.96
CA ILE A 54 9.20 -2.23 11.84
C ILE A 54 8.25 -2.29 13.05
N PRO A 55 8.05 -1.19 13.78
CA PRO A 55 7.10 -1.13 14.90
C PRO A 55 5.64 -1.19 14.41
N GLU A 56 4.74 -1.64 15.28
CA GLU A 56 3.31 -1.83 14.95
C GLU A 56 2.61 -0.55 14.48
N GLY A 57 3.01 0.61 15.01
CA GLY A 57 2.48 1.91 14.60
C GLY A 57 2.72 2.22 13.12
N GLU A 58 3.92 1.92 12.62
CA GLU A 58 4.27 2.12 11.20
C GLU A 58 3.50 1.16 10.28
N LEU A 59 3.35 -0.10 10.69
CA LEU A 59 2.51 -1.07 9.97
C LEU A 59 1.06 -0.57 9.85
N THR A 60 0.52 -0.05 10.95
CA THR A 60 -0.87 0.40 11.02
C THR A 60 -1.09 1.63 10.15
N ALA A 61 -0.19 2.60 10.20
CA ALA A 61 -0.24 3.81 9.37
C ALA A 61 -0.15 3.47 7.88
N ILE A 62 0.83 2.64 7.48
CA ILE A 62 1.02 2.28 6.07
C ILE A 62 -0.12 1.37 5.58
N GLY A 63 -0.64 0.48 6.41
CA GLY A 63 -1.82 -0.32 6.10
C GLY A 63 -3.06 0.52 5.87
N ALA A 64 -3.35 1.46 6.77
CA ALA A 64 -4.48 2.38 6.64
C ALA A 64 -4.37 3.26 5.38
N PHE A 65 -3.16 3.79 5.12
CA PHE A 65 -2.87 4.55 3.92
C PHE A 65 -3.08 3.73 2.65
N THR A 66 -2.55 2.50 2.61
CA THR A 66 -2.69 1.60 1.46
C THR A 66 -4.17 1.27 1.18
N LEU A 67 -4.96 1.03 2.23
CA LEU A 67 -6.40 0.78 2.09
C LEU A 67 -7.15 2.00 1.55
N LEU A 68 -6.87 3.20 2.08
CA LEU A 68 -7.45 4.45 1.58
C LEU A 68 -7.06 4.72 0.13
N TRP A 69 -5.78 4.52 -0.20
CA TRP A 69 -5.25 4.66 -1.55
C TRP A 69 -5.95 3.70 -2.52
N LEU A 70 -6.09 2.43 -2.16
CA LEU A 70 -6.80 1.45 -2.97
C LEU A 70 -8.27 1.84 -3.14
N ALA A 71 -8.97 2.22 -2.07
CA ALA A 71 -10.36 2.67 -2.14
C ALA A 71 -10.53 3.87 -3.09
N LEU A 72 -9.65 4.87 -3.00
CA LEU A 72 -9.63 6.04 -3.89
C LEU A 72 -9.39 5.64 -5.35
N ALA A 73 -8.53 4.65 -5.61
CA ALA A 73 -8.23 4.19 -6.97
C ALA A 73 -9.45 3.57 -7.66
N PHE A 74 -10.37 2.95 -6.91
CA PHE A 74 -11.59 2.32 -7.46
C PHE A 74 -12.81 3.25 -7.50
N ILE A 75 -12.96 4.18 -6.54
CA ILE A 75 -14.18 4.99 -6.42
C ILE A 75 -14.22 6.15 -7.42
N ILE A 76 -13.06 6.73 -7.78
CA ILE A 76 -13.07 8.00 -8.52
C ILE A 76 -12.43 7.91 -9.90
N ASN A 77 -13.22 8.21 -10.93
CA ASN A 77 -12.78 8.38 -12.32
C ASN A 77 -12.08 9.75 -12.51
N ILE A 78 -11.03 10.03 -11.72
CA ILE A 78 -10.34 11.33 -11.67
C ILE A 78 -9.26 11.43 -12.76
N ARG A 79 -9.32 12.53 -13.53
CA ARG A 79 -8.28 12.93 -14.51
C ARG A 79 -6.91 13.12 -13.85
N ARG A 80 -5.86 12.91 -14.65
CA ARG A 80 -4.47 12.57 -14.27
C ARG A 80 -3.80 13.33 -13.11
N GLU A 81 -4.16 14.58 -12.84
CA GLU A 81 -3.28 15.55 -12.17
C GLU A 81 -3.62 15.83 -10.70
N TYR A 82 -4.86 15.61 -10.28
CA TYR A 82 -5.29 15.95 -8.91
C TYR A 82 -5.10 14.82 -7.89
N PHE A 83 -4.77 13.60 -8.35
CA PHE A 83 -4.75 12.39 -7.53
C PHE A 83 -3.55 12.35 -6.57
N THR A 84 -2.37 12.72 -7.05
CA THR A 84 -1.15 12.75 -6.24
C THR A 84 -1.27 13.80 -5.14
N LEU A 85 -1.88 14.94 -5.46
CA LEU A 85 -2.09 16.03 -4.51
C LEU A 85 -3.09 15.63 -3.42
N LEU A 86 -4.21 15.01 -3.79
CA LEU A 86 -5.24 14.59 -2.84
C LEU A 86 -4.76 13.43 -1.97
N GLY A 87 -4.02 12.47 -2.54
CA GLY A 87 -3.36 11.39 -1.81
C GLY A 87 -2.36 11.93 -0.79
N LEU A 88 -1.48 12.86 -1.19
CA LEU A 88 -0.52 13.53 -0.30
C LEU A 88 -1.21 14.33 0.81
N ILE A 89 -2.33 15.00 0.52
CA ILE A 89 -3.10 15.75 1.53
C ILE A 89 -3.72 14.81 2.57
N ILE A 90 -4.28 13.68 2.12
CA ILE A 90 -4.85 12.66 3.01
C ILE A 90 -3.75 12.01 3.84
N GLU A 91 -2.61 11.70 3.23
CA GLU A 91 -1.42 11.15 3.91
C GLU A 91 -0.93 12.10 5.00
N LEU A 92 -0.77 13.39 4.67
CA LEU A 92 -0.35 14.41 5.62
C LEU A 92 -1.34 14.52 6.80
N ALA A 93 -2.64 14.52 6.51
CA ALA A 93 -3.67 14.57 7.54
C ALA A 93 -3.63 13.34 8.48
N LEU A 94 -3.42 12.14 7.91
CA LEU A 94 -3.32 10.90 8.68
C LEU A 94 -2.07 10.84 9.55
N VAL A 95 -0.91 11.22 8.99
CA VAL A 95 0.35 11.27 9.75
C VAL A 95 0.21 12.21 10.93
N VAL A 96 -0.31 13.43 10.70
CA VAL A 96 -0.54 14.41 11.78
C VAL A 96 -1.52 13.88 12.83
N LEU A 97 -2.58 13.17 12.41
CA LEU A 97 -3.57 12.64 13.35
C LEU A 97 -2.98 11.50 14.20
N ILE A 98 -2.26 10.57 13.57
CA ILE A 98 -1.64 9.42 14.23
C ILE A 98 -0.53 9.89 15.17
N GLU A 99 0.33 10.81 14.74
CA GLU A 99 1.39 11.39 15.57
C GLU A 99 0.81 12.07 16.81
N LYS A 100 -0.28 12.83 16.65
CA LYS A 100 -0.94 13.50 17.77
C LYS A 100 -1.55 12.50 18.77
N ILE A 101 -2.10 11.39 18.28
CA ILE A 101 -2.68 10.32 19.12
C ILE A 101 -1.57 9.55 19.86
N LEU A 102 -0.46 9.24 19.19
CA LEU A 102 0.69 8.53 19.79
C LEU A 102 1.47 9.37 20.81
N LEU A 103 1.54 10.70 20.62
CA LEU A 103 2.21 11.61 21.57
C LEU A 103 1.36 11.94 22.80
N THR A 104 0.06 11.61 22.80
CA THR A 104 -0.85 11.84 23.95
C THR A 104 -1.20 10.57 24.73
N SER A 105 -0.72 9.39 24.31
CA SER A 105 -0.80 8.12 25.05
C SER A 105 0.48 7.81 25.81
#